data_AF-A0A5M8SX80-F1
#
_entry.id   AF-A0A5M8SX80-F1
#
_cell.length_a   1.000
_cell.length_b   1.000
_cell.length_c   1.000
_cell.angle_alpha   90.00
_cell.angle_beta   90.00
_cell.angle_gamma   90.00
#
_symmetry.space_group_name_H-M   'P 1'
#
loop_
_entity.id
_entity.type
_entity.pdbx_description
1 polymer ?
#
loop_
_entity_poly.entity_id
_entity_poly.type
_entity_poly.pdbx_seq_one_letter_code
_entity_poly.pdbx_strand_id
1 'polypeptide(L)'
;MTDAEETGNKRAEECLRLLESMAAELGRGMQAIARNELAGFEESVSTQAELAARLSESASCVSAGPQVPSFASELDPNLRAQIRDAYLRLQQLNRTYAALINESTRSVQRMISLCHSFGGQMREDFGRSSKQQTWSCRM
;
A
#
# COMPACT_ATOMS: atom_id res chain seq x y z
N MET A 1 -27.51 -29.06 12.04
CA MET A 1 -26.39 -28.62 11.21
C MET A 1 -26.51 -29.32 9.88
N THR A 2 -26.88 -28.56 8.86
CA THR A 2 -26.95 -29.01 7.47
C THR A 2 -25.55 -28.88 6.85
N ASP A 3 -25.20 -29.74 5.90
CA ASP A 3 -23.88 -29.70 5.23
C ASP A 3 -23.57 -28.33 4.57
N ALA A 4 -24.61 -27.54 4.27
CA ALA A 4 -24.52 -26.17 3.73
C ALA A 4 -23.99 -25.14 4.76
N GLU A 5 -24.35 -25.29 6.04
CA GLU A 5 -23.90 -24.40 7.13
C GLU A 5 -22.41 -24.61 7.41
N GLU A 6 -21.96 -25.87 7.39
CA GLU A 6 -20.55 -26.23 7.61
C GLU A 6 -19.65 -25.76 6.45
N THR A 7 -20.12 -25.86 5.20
CA THR A 7 -19.38 -25.33 4.04
C THR A 7 -19.35 -23.80 4.01
N GLY A 8 -20.41 -23.13 4.48
CA GLY A 8 -20.46 -21.68 4.64
C GLY A 8 -19.46 -21.16 5.68
N ASN A 9 -19.41 -21.79 6.85
CA ASN A 9 -18.49 -21.40 7.92
C ASN A 9 -17.02 -21.61 7.52
N LYS A 10 -16.66 -22.75 6.92
CA LYS A 10 -15.28 -23.00 6.43
C LYS A 10 -14.80 -21.93 5.44
N ARG A 11 -15.66 -21.47 4.54
CA ARG A 11 -15.33 -20.41 3.57
C ARG A 11 -15.17 -19.05 4.23
N ALA A 12 -16.02 -18.75 5.21
CA ALA A 12 -15.93 -17.50 5.96
C ALA A 12 -14.68 -17.46 6.85
N GLU A 13 -14.29 -18.58 7.45
CA GLU A 13 -13.00 -18.72 8.15
C GLU A 13 -11.82 -18.52 7.20
N GLU A 14 -11.87 -19.08 5.99
CA GLU A 14 -10.83 -18.84 4.98
C GLU A 14 -10.76 -17.37 4.56
N CYS A 15 -11.91 -16.72 4.36
CA CYS A 15 -11.98 -15.29 4.06
C CYS A 15 -11.39 -14.45 5.20
N LEU A 16 -11.73 -14.74 6.45
CA LEU A 16 -11.15 -14.08 7.63
C LEU A 16 -9.63 -14.22 7.65
N ARG A 17 -9.12 -15.45 7.47
CA ARG A 17 -7.68 -15.72 7.43
C ARG A 17 -6.97 -14.95 6.31
N LEU A 18 -7.59 -14.83 5.14
CA LEU A 18 -7.05 -14.07 4.02
C LEU A 18 -7.02 -12.57 4.31
N LEU A 19 -8.05 -12.02 4.96
CA LEU A 19 -8.09 -10.61 5.38
C LEU A 19 -7.00 -10.30 6.42
N GLU A 20 -6.81 -11.18 7.40
CA GLU A 20 -5.75 -11.05 8.41
C GLU A 20 -4.35 -11.17 7.79
N SER A 21 -4.17 -12.10 6.86
CA SER A 21 -2.93 -12.26 6.09
C SER A 21 -2.60 -11.01 5.28
N MET A 22 -3.59 -10.42 4.61
CA MET A 22 -3.43 -9.16 3.88
C MET A 22 -3.05 -8.00 4.81
N ALA A 23 -3.71 -7.90 5.98
CA ALA A 23 -3.39 -6.88 6.96
C ALA A 23 -1.95 -7.00 7.49
N ALA A 24 -1.49 -8.23 7.75
CA ALA A 24 -0.11 -8.49 8.14
C ALA A 24 0.88 -8.12 7.02
N GLU A 25 0.53 -8.42 5.76
CA GLU A 25 1.39 -8.10 4.61
C GLU A 25 1.52 -6.60 4.36
N LEU A 26 0.44 -5.83 4.48
CA LEU A 26 0.52 -4.37 4.47
C LEU A 26 1.41 -3.84 5.61
N GLY A 27 1.35 -4.47 6.78
CA GLY A 27 2.25 -4.19 7.90
C GLY A 27 3.73 -4.41 7.55
N ARG A 28 4.05 -5.52 6.87
CA ARG A 28 5.41 -5.81 6.37
C ARG A 28 5.86 -4.79 5.33
N GLY A 29 5.02 -4.47 4.35
CA GLY A 29 5.31 -3.44 3.35
C GLY A 29 5.60 -2.07 3.97
N MET A 30 4.83 -1.65 4.98
CA MET A 30 5.10 -0.40 5.73
C MET A 30 6.46 -0.42 6.43
N GLN A 31 6.85 -1.54 7.04
CA GLN A 31 8.16 -1.67 7.69
C GLN A 31 9.30 -1.65 6.69
N ALA A 32 9.15 -2.31 5.54
CA ALA A 32 10.14 -2.31 4.47
C ALA A 32 10.38 -0.88 3.94
N ILE A 33 9.31 -0.10 3.73
CA ILE A 33 9.44 1.34 3.39
C ILE A 33 10.21 2.09 4.49
N ALA A 34 9.84 1.90 5.76
CA ALA A 34 10.47 2.60 6.87
C ALA A 34 11.97 2.27 7.03
N ARG A 35 12.38 1.05 6.65
CA ARG A 35 13.77 0.58 6.68
C ARG A 35 14.53 0.81 5.38
N ASN A 36 13.88 1.35 4.35
CA ASN A 36 14.43 1.51 3.00
C ASN A 36 14.88 0.17 2.37
N GLU A 37 14.13 -0.91 2.62
CA GLU A 37 14.38 -2.26 2.14
C GLU A 37 13.60 -2.53 0.85
N LEU A 38 14.14 -2.13 -0.30
CA LEU A 38 13.45 -2.25 -1.60
C LEU A 38 13.03 -3.69 -1.93
N ALA A 39 13.95 -4.66 -1.76
CA ALA A 39 13.66 -6.06 -2.08
C ALA A 39 12.52 -6.63 -1.20
N GLY A 40 12.51 -6.31 0.10
CA GLY A 40 11.45 -6.74 1.01
C GLY A 40 10.11 -6.07 0.69
N PHE A 41 10.14 -4.84 0.19
CA PHE A 41 8.96 -4.14 -0.29
C PHE A 41 8.38 -4.78 -1.57
N GLU A 42 9.23 -5.10 -2.55
CA GLU A 42 8.82 -5.75 -3.80
C GLU A 42 8.22 -7.14 -3.55
N GLU A 43 8.84 -7.94 -2.67
CA GLU A 43 8.29 -9.22 -2.24
C GLU A 43 6.90 -9.05 -1.60
N SER A 44 6.77 -8.08 -0.69
CA SER A 44 5.49 -7.77 -0.04
C SER A 44 4.40 -7.42 -1.04
N VAL A 45 4.71 -6.60 -2.05
CA VAL A 45 3.76 -6.23 -3.11
C VAL A 45 3.33 -7.45 -3.94
N SER A 46 4.24 -8.37 -4.24
CA SER A 46 3.89 -9.62 -4.94
C SER A 46 2.93 -10.47 -4.10
N THR A 47 3.22 -10.65 -2.81
CA THR A 47 2.34 -11.39 -1.90
C THR A 47 0.98 -10.71 -1.74
N GLN A 48 0.92 -9.38 -1.70
CA GLN A 48 -0.35 -8.63 -1.70
C GLN A 48 -1.18 -8.94 -2.95
N ALA A 49 -0.56 -9.00 -4.14
CA ALA A 49 -1.26 -9.32 -5.38
C ALA A 49 -1.86 -10.74 -5.36
N GLU A 50 -1.10 -11.72 -4.87
CA GLU A 50 -1.56 -13.11 -4.71
C GLU A 50 -2.73 -13.21 -3.71
N LEU A 51 -2.61 -12.57 -2.55
CA LEU A 51 -3.68 -12.54 -1.54
C LEU A 51 -4.93 -11.84 -2.07
N ALA A 52 -4.80 -10.78 -2.86
CA ALA A 52 -5.92 -10.08 -3.47
C ALA A 52 -6.66 -10.95 -4.48
N ALA A 53 -5.95 -11.72 -5.31
CA ALA A 53 -6.55 -12.67 -6.24
C ALA A 53 -7.37 -13.73 -5.48
N ARG A 54 -6.79 -14.32 -4.44
CA ARG A 54 -7.47 -15.32 -3.58
C ARG A 54 -8.68 -14.76 -2.83
N LEU A 55 -8.60 -13.50 -2.37
CA LEU A 55 -9.74 -12.79 -1.77
C LEU A 55 -10.87 -12.57 -2.78
N SER A 56 -10.55 -12.23 -4.02
CA SER A 56 -11.56 -12.06 -5.08
C SER A 56 -12.27 -13.38 -5.41
N GLU A 57 -11.53 -14.49 -5.48
CA GLU A 57 -12.08 -15.83 -5.73
C GLU A 57 -12.98 -16.31 -4.58
N SER A 58 -12.57 -16.07 -3.32
CA SER A 58 -13.37 -16.44 -2.15
C SER A 58 -14.61 -15.56 -1.96
N ALA A 59 -14.49 -14.24 -2.18
CA ALA A 59 -15.61 -13.29 -1.99
C ALA A 59 -16.70 -13.41 -3.06
N SER A 60 -16.33 -13.74 -4.31
CA SER A 60 -17.28 -13.97 -5.41
C SER A 60 -18.21 -15.16 -5.17
N CYS A 61 -17.83 -16.12 -4.30
CA CYS A 61 -18.71 -17.19 -3.85
C CYS A 61 -19.68 -16.78 -2.71
N VAL A 62 -19.38 -15.74 -1.94
CA VAL A 62 -20.21 -15.28 -0.80
C VAL A 62 -21.28 -14.28 -1.23
N SER A 63 -21.06 -13.56 -2.35
CA SER A 63 -21.94 -12.50 -2.88
C SER A 63 -22.84 -12.94 -4.05
N ALA A 64 -23.19 -14.22 -4.16
CA ALA A 64 -23.97 -14.73 -5.29
C ALA A 64 -25.46 -14.31 -5.23
N GLY A 65 -25.77 -13.09 -5.67
CA GLY A 65 -27.07 -12.64 -6.20
C GLY A 65 -28.34 -12.70 -5.31
N PRO A 66 -29.43 -12.00 -5.68
CA PRO A 66 -30.66 -11.91 -4.87
C PRO A 66 -31.51 -13.20 -4.81
N GLN A 67 -31.11 -14.27 -5.50
CA GLN A 67 -31.90 -15.49 -5.64
C GLN A 67 -31.28 -16.74 -5.01
N VAL A 68 -30.12 -16.61 -4.37
CA VAL A 68 -29.52 -17.68 -3.56
C VAL A 68 -29.85 -17.36 -2.11
N PRO A 69 -30.24 -18.33 -1.25
CA PRO A 69 -30.38 -18.07 0.18
C PRO A 69 -29.08 -17.42 0.63
N SER A 70 -29.17 -16.20 1.16
CA SER A 70 -28.00 -15.44 1.54
C SER A 70 -27.21 -16.30 2.54
N PHE A 71 -26.04 -16.81 2.14
CA PHE A 71 -25.12 -17.54 3.03
C PHE A 71 -24.82 -16.71 4.30
N ALA A 72 -24.98 -15.39 4.22
CA ALA A 72 -24.88 -14.49 5.34
C ALA A 72 -26.00 -14.63 6.38
N SER A 73 -27.09 -15.37 6.14
CA SER A 73 -28.12 -15.62 7.15
C SER A 73 -27.83 -16.88 8.00
N GLU A 74 -27.08 -17.85 7.44
CA GLU A 74 -26.71 -19.11 8.10
C GLU A 74 -25.31 -19.07 8.73
N LEU A 75 -24.53 -18.02 8.45
CA LEU A 75 -23.20 -17.81 9.01
C LEU A 75 -23.23 -17.51 10.50
N ASP A 76 -22.32 -18.11 11.26
CA ASP A 76 -22.13 -17.81 12.69
C ASP A 76 -22.03 -16.28 12.90
N PRO A 77 -22.92 -15.67 13.72
CA PRO A 77 -22.89 -14.24 13.99
C PRO A 77 -21.54 -13.75 14.52
N ASN A 78 -20.82 -14.59 15.27
CA ASN A 78 -19.48 -14.26 15.77
C ASN A 78 -18.47 -14.14 14.62
N LEU A 79 -18.43 -15.15 13.73
CA LEU A 79 -17.54 -15.15 12.56
C LEU A 79 -17.82 -13.96 11.63
N ARG A 80 -19.10 -13.62 11.45
CA ARG A 80 -19.51 -12.44 10.68
C ARG A 80 -19.01 -11.13 11.30
N ALA A 81 -19.07 -11.01 12.63
CA ALA A 81 -18.54 -9.86 13.34
C ALA A 81 -17.02 -9.75 13.20
N GLN A 82 -16.29 -10.87 13.27
CA GLN A 82 -14.83 -10.92 13.09
C GLN A 82 -14.42 -10.52 11.67
N ILE A 83 -15.09 -11.02 10.63
CA ILE A 83 -14.83 -10.63 9.24
C ILE A 83 -15.03 -9.12 9.04
N ARG A 84 -16.11 -8.57 9.62
CA ARG A 84 -16.38 -7.14 9.55
C ARG A 84 -15.28 -6.33 10.25
N ASP A 85 -14.84 -6.74 11.43
CA ASP A 85 -13.77 -6.07 12.17
C ASP A 85 -12.44 -6.13 11.40
N ALA A 86 -12.07 -7.32 10.89
CA ALA A 86 -10.89 -7.51 10.06
C ALA A 86 -10.92 -6.63 8.80
N TYR A 87 -12.07 -6.51 8.14
CA TYR A 87 -12.25 -5.62 7.00
C TYR A 87 -12.04 -4.14 7.36
N LEU A 88 -12.64 -3.67 8.47
CA LEU A 88 -12.47 -2.28 8.92
C LEU A 88 -11.00 -1.98 9.27
N ARG A 89 -10.34 -2.92 9.94
CA ARG A 89 -8.92 -2.82 10.27
C ARG A 89 -8.05 -2.78 9.01
N LEU A 90 -8.33 -3.64 8.04
CA LEU A 90 -7.64 -3.67 6.75
C LEU A 90 -7.82 -2.35 5.99
N GLN A 91 -9.03 -1.79 5.98
CA GLN A 91 -9.30 -0.50 5.34
C GLN A 91 -8.50 0.63 5.99
N GLN A 92 -8.42 0.64 7.33
CA GLN A 92 -7.62 1.64 8.05
C GLN A 92 -6.12 1.49 7.74
N LEU A 93 -5.60 0.26 7.75
CA LEU A 93 -4.20 -0.01 7.40
C LEU A 93 -3.88 0.44 5.98
N ASN A 94 -4.76 0.15 5.01
CA ASN A 94 -4.57 0.56 3.63
C ASN A 94 -4.52 2.09 3.49
N ARG A 95 -5.35 2.84 4.22
CA ARG A 95 -5.28 4.31 4.24
C ARG A 95 -3.93 4.80 4.75
N THR A 96 -3.44 4.22 5.84
CA THR A 96 -2.13 4.56 6.40
C THR A 96 -1.00 4.22 5.43
N TYR A 97 -1.05 3.05 4.80
CA TYR A 97 -0.08 2.62 3.80
C TYR A 97 -0.05 3.54 2.58
N ALA A 98 -1.21 3.91 2.03
CA ALA A 98 -1.31 4.85 0.92
C ALA A 98 -0.76 6.24 1.29
N ALA A 99 -1.02 6.72 2.50
CA ALA A 99 -0.46 7.99 2.98
C ALA A 99 1.07 7.92 3.07
N LEU A 100 1.63 6.80 3.56
CA LEU A 100 3.07 6.59 3.65
C LEU A 100 3.75 6.59 2.28
N ILE A 101 3.19 5.87 1.29
CA ILE A 101 3.71 5.85 -0.08
C ILE A 101 3.72 7.26 -0.66
N ASN A 102 2.59 7.98 -0.53
CA ASN A 102 2.48 9.34 -1.04
C ASN A 102 3.51 10.30 -0.43
N GLU A 103 3.74 10.22 0.88
CA GLU A 103 4.73 11.08 1.54
C GLU A 103 6.16 10.70 1.14
N SER A 104 6.46 9.39 1.03
CA SER A 104 7.75 8.91 0.52
C SER A 104 8.02 9.43 -0.89
N THR A 105 7.06 9.32 -1.80
CA THR A 105 7.17 9.85 -3.17
C THR A 105 7.39 11.37 -3.18
N ARG A 106 6.64 12.14 -2.38
CA ARG A 106 6.81 13.60 -2.28
C ARG A 106 8.19 13.98 -1.75
N SER A 107 8.71 13.25 -0.76
CA SER A 107 10.04 13.46 -0.21
C SER A 107 11.12 13.28 -1.29
N VAL A 108 11.04 12.18 -2.04
CA VAL A 108 11.96 11.91 -3.17
C VAL A 108 11.87 13.00 -4.24
N GLN A 109 10.66 13.42 -4.62
CA GLN A 109 10.48 14.51 -5.58
C GLN A 109 11.13 15.82 -5.12
N ARG A 110 10.98 16.19 -3.84
CA ARG A 110 11.64 17.38 -3.27
C ARG A 110 13.15 17.26 -3.34
N MET A 111 13.72 16.10 -2.99
CA MET A 111 15.16 15.85 -3.11
C MET A 111 15.65 16.00 -4.55
N ILE A 112 14.92 15.45 -5.52
CA ILE A 112 15.24 15.59 -6.95
C ILE A 112 15.20 17.07 -7.37
N SER A 113 14.17 17.82 -6.98
CA SER A 113 14.07 19.25 -7.28
C SER A 113 15.22 20.06 -6.69
N LEU A 114 15.64 19.77 -5.45
CA LEU A 114 16.79 20.40 -4.82
C LEU A 114 18.09 20.09 -5.59
N CYS A 115 18.32 18.82 -5.95
CA CYS A 115 19.49 18.46 -6.76
C CYS A 115 19.51 19.19 -8.11
N HIS A 116 18.35 19.34 -8.76
CA HIS A 116 18.26 20.11 -10.00
C HIS A 116 18.51 21.61 -9.81
N SER A 117 18.02 22.23 -8.73
CA SER A 117 18.31 23.64 -8.46
C SER A 117 19.78 23.89 -8.21
N PHE A 118 20.46 23.00 -7.48
CA PHE A 118 21.91 23.08 -7.28
C PHE A 118 22.70 22.88 -8.58
N GLY A 119 22.28 21.94 -9.44
CA GLY A 119 22.88 21.72 -10.76
C GLY A 119 22.71 22.91 -11.71
N GLY A 120 21.59 23.63 -11.64
CA GLY A 120 21.34 24.85 -12.39
C GLY A 120 22.21 26.02 -11.92
N GLN A 121 22.29 26.23 -10.60
CA GLN A 121 23.08 27.30 -9.99
C GLN A 121 24.58 27.17 -10.26
N MET A 122 25.14 25.96 -10.14
CA MET A 122 26.55 25.74 -10.47
C MET A 122 26.83 26.02 -11.95
N ARG A 123 25.92 25.66 -12.87
CA ARG A 123 26.12 25.88 -14.30
C ARG A 123 26.04 27.35 -14.71
N GLU A 124 25.28 28.17 -13.98
CA GLU A 124 25.20 29.62 -14.20
C GLU A 124 26.44 30.37 -13.66
N ASP A 125 26.97 29.96 -12.50
CA ASP A 125 28.18 30.57 -11.92
C ASP A 125 29.46 30.26 -12.72
N PHE A 126 29.58 29.04 -13.26
CA PHE A 126 30.68 28.69 -14.17
C PHE A 126 30.50 29.24 -15.60
N GLY A 127 29.30 29.75 -15.94
CA GLY A 127 29.01 30.36 -17.25
C GLY A 127 29.26 31.87 -17.34
N ARG A 128 29.45 32.56 -16.20
CA ARG A 128 29.59 34.03 -16.14
C ARG A 128 30.89 34.56 -15.52
N SER A 129 31.84 33.72 -15.12
CA SER A 129 33.12 34.16 -14.55
C SER A 129 34.27 34.26 -15.57
N SER A 130 34.03 34.81 -16.76
CA SER A 130 35.14 35.05 -17.73
C SER A 130 34.92 36.28 -18.61
N LYS A 131 34.45 37.41 -18.06
CA LYS A 131 34.68 38.71 -18.71
C LYS A 131 34.99 39.80 -17.67
N GLN A 132 36.28 40.10 -17.57
CA GLN A 132 36.86 41.44 -17.44
C GLN A 132 36.35 42.32 -16.29
N GLN A 133 37.10 42.33 -15.19
CA GLN A 133 37.34 43.59 -14.46
C GLN A 133 38.83 43.69 -14.09
N THR A 134 39.65 44.08 -15.05
CA THR A 134 40.93 44.73 -14.77
C THR A 134 40.65 46.13 -14.26
N TRP A 135 40.81 46.35 -12.96
CA TRP A 135 40.83 47.70 -12.39
C TRP A 135 42.15 48.36 -12.79
N SER A 136 42.09 49.25 -13.79
CA SER A 136 43.19 50.16 -14.09
C SER A 136 43.08 51.38 -13.15
N CYS A 137 43.89 51.39 -12.10
CA CYS A 137 44.15 52.63 -11.35
C CYS A 137 44.87 53.61 -12.29
N ARG A 138 44.24 54.76 -12.56
CA ARG A 138 44.89 55.88 -13.24
C ARG A 138 44.88 57.07 -12.29
N MET A 139 46.10 57.42 -11.85
CA MET A 139 46.59 58.59 -11.10
C MET A 139 45.79 59.10 -9.92
#